data_AF-A0A8H6CJF3-F1
#
_entry.id   AF-A0A8H6CJF3-F1
#
_cell.length_a   1.000
_cell.length_b   1.000
_cell.length_c   1.000
_cell.angle_alpha   90.00
_cell.angle_beta   90.00
_cell.angle_gamma   90.00
#
_symmetry.space_group_name_H-M   'P 1'
#
loop_
_entity.id
_entity.type
_entity.pdbx_description
1 polymer ?
#
loop_
_entity_poly.entity_id
_entity_poly.type
_entity_poly.pdbx_seq_one_letter_code
_entity_poly.pdbx_strand_id
1 'polypeptide(L)'
;MSTKDSGTIRQMEHLIEENFGLWFVNTRAELRSKKLWKYTQGEYESEDSAVTTATTSTDTETSPPITKKQEKAMKDWEEKSQEAADLMTPTISPGIQQKLTEAEFNDGYLMLTRLQTILQPTGSSEFMRLSKEYYTLQFKAFKTVPEYLTHIKVLEEKIDATKVTLDTNNRTILCLSISLPREYQYLIQIWAVTPSITAEKARQMVLEASRQHNQALHSQDSARFFKAGFQGKGKEKEPCNHCGSTGHLSEKCWTEYPQLAPDWYKEMMKDQAKHKGR
;
A
#
# COMPACT_ATOMS: atom_id res chain seq x y z
N MET A 1 7.64 24.08 56.13
CA MET A 1 7.18 23.37 54.92
C MET A 1 6.64 24.42 53.96
N SER A 2 7.40 24.77 52.93
CA SER A 2 6.89 25.60 51.84
C SER A 2 7.58 25.14 50.57
N THR A 3 6.75 24.96 49.55
CA THR A 3 6.88 24.05 48.42
C THR A 3 8.01 24.42 47.48
N LYS A 4 8.83 23.41 47.17
CA LYS A 4 9.86 23.44 46.12
C LYS A 4 9.24 23.73 44.76
N ASP A 5 10.00 24.50 44.00
CA ASP A 5 9.93 24.77 42.56
C ASP A 5 9.14 23.73 41.75
N SER A 6 7.96 24.17 41.29
CA SER A 6 7.32 23.63 40.10
C SER A 6 8.19 24.03 38.91
N GLY A 7 9.10 23.13 38.53
CA GLY A 7 9.91 23.27 37.34
C GLY A 7 9.02 23.42 36.11
N THR A 8 9.09 24.59 35.51
CA THR A 8 8.50 24.98 34.22
C THR A 8 8.57 23.82 33.22
N ILE A 9 7.50 23.04 33.10
CA ILE A 9 7.26 22.23 31.90
C ILE A 9 7.05 23.29 30.81
N ARG A 10 8.09 23.53 30.01
CA ARG A 10 7.97 24.31 28.78
C ARG A 10 6.75 23.73 28.06
N GLN A 11 5.83 24.58 27.62
CA GLN A 11 4.71 24.20 26.77
C GLN A 11 5.25 23.52 25.50
N MET A 12 5.54 22.24 25.59
CA MET A 12 5.83 21.41 24.43
C MET A 12 4.49 21.11 23.80
N GLU A 13 4.39 21.38 22.51
CA GLU A 13 3.26 20.89 21.73
C GLU A 13 3.21 19.37 21.84
N HIS A 14 1.99 18.84 22.00
CA HIS A 14 1.78 17.40 22.04
C HIS A 14 2.27 16.76 20.74
N LEU A 15 2.87 15.58 20.86
CA LEU A 15 3.32 14.78 19.72
C LEU A 15 2.12 14.43 18.83
N ILE A 16 2.22 14.78 17.56
CA ILE A 16 1.34 14.40 16.45
C ILE A 16 2.20 13.87 15.29
N GLU A 17 1.57 13.30 14.28
CA GLU A 17 2.29 12.67 13.16
C GLU A 17 3.17 13.69 12.40
N GLU A 18 2.75 14.95 12.35
CA GLU A 18 3.45 16.01 11.61
C GLU A 18 4.62 16.65 12.36
N ASN A 19 4.65 16.59 13.71
CA ASN A 19 5.64 17.32 14.52
C ASN A 19 6.70 16.43 15.18
N PHE A 20 6.74 15.13 14.86
CA PHE A 20 7.66 14.17 15.49
C PHE A 20 9.11 14.65 15.52
N GLY A 21 9.62 15.25 14.43
CA GLY A 21 11.00 15.73 14.38
C GLY A 21 11.31 16.82 15.41
N LEU A 22 10.43 17.82 15.54
CA LEU A 22 10.60 18.90 16.51
C LEU A 22 10.39 18.39 17.95
N TRP A 23 9.34 17.57 18.15
CA TRP A 23 9.08 16.90 19.41
C TRP A 23 10.29 16.09 19.87
N PHE A 24 10.85 15.24 19.00
CA PHE A 24 12.00 14.39 19.32
C PHE A 24 13.22 15.21 19.74
N VAL A 25 13.50 16.34 19.08
CA VAL A 25 14.60 17.23 19.46
C VAL A 25 14.38 17.83 20.86
N ASN A 26 13.15 18.28 21.16
CA ASN A 26 12.80 18.87 22.45
C ASN A 26 12.84 17.82 23.57
N THR A 27 12.22 16.67 23.37
CA THR A 27 12.22 15.54 24.29
C THR A 27 13.64 15.04 24.56
N ARG A 28 14.47 14.91 23.52
CA ARG A 28 15.89 14.57 23.67
C ARG A 28 16.64 15.60 24.51
N ALA A 29 16.39 16.90 24.30
CA ALA A 29 17.03 17.95 25.08
C ALA A 29 16.62 17.88 26.57
N GLU A 30 15.33 17.63 26.85
CA GLU A 30 14.84 17.50 28.22
C GLU A 30 15.39 16.25 28.91
N LEU A 31 15.33 15.08 28.26
CA LEU A 31 15.90 13.84 28.80
C LEU A 31 17.41 13.97 29.05
N ARG A 32 18.16 14.68 28.19
CA ARG A 32 19.59 14.96 28.43
C ARG A 32 19.80 15.86 29.64
N SER A 33 18.96 16.88 29.83
CA SER A 33 19.04 17.78 30.99
C SER A 33 18.88 17.03 32.33
N LYS A 34 18.07 15.96 32.32
CA LYS A 34 17.84 15.08 33.49
C LYS A 34 18.72 13.83 33.53
N LYS A 35 19.68 13.69 32.59
CA LYS A 35 20.56 12.51 32.45
C LYS A 35 19.82 11.18 32.21
N LEU A 36 18.60 11.25 31.67
CA LEU A 36 17.74 10.10 31.38
C LEU A 36 17.89 9.59 29.94
N TRP A 37 18.45 10.40 29.03
CA TRP A 37 18.56 10.06 27.59
C TRP A 37 19.24 8.71 27.31
N LYS A 38 20.26 8.32 28.09
CA LYS A 38 20.96 7.06 27.85
C LYS A 38 20.08 5.82 28.05
N TYR A 39 19.03 5.93 28.87
CA TYR A 39 18.10 4.84 29.16
C TYR A 39 17.02 4.67 28.08
N THR A 40 17.02 5.54 27.05
CA THR A 40 16.12 5.43 25.89
C THR A 40 16.84 4.97 24.63
N GLN A 41 18.14 4.62 24.69
CA GLN A 41 18.97 4.33 23.51
C GLN A 41 19.41 2.87 23.33
N GLY A 42 19.09 1.97 24.26
CA GLY A 42 19.44 0.56 24.15
C GLY A 42 18.77 -0.29 25.23
N GLU A 43 18.84 -1.61 25.07
CA GLU A 43 18.56 -2.55 26.15
C GLU A 43 19.73 -2.53 27.16
N TYR A 44 19.48 -2.96 28.39
CA TYR A 44 20.52 -3.05 29.42
C TYR A 44 21.67 -3.95 28.93
N GLU A 45 22.80 -3.36 28.54
CA GLU A 45 24.05 -4.07 28.26
C GLU A 45 24.86 -4.12 29.56
N SER A 46 25.06 -5.32 30.11
CA SER A 46 25.94 -5.46 31.28
C SER A 46 27.38 -5.12 30.88
N GLU A 47 28.07 -4.30 31.70
CA GLU A 47 29.45 -3.86 31.45
C GLU A 47 30.49 -5.01 31.40
N ASP A 48 30.08 -6.27 31.66
CA ASP A 48 30.94 -7.45 31.61
C ASP A 48 30.97 -8.17 30.25
N SER A 49 30.17 -7.75 29.25
CA SER A 49 30.14 -8.40 27.92
C SER A 49 31.26 -7.98 26.96
N ALA A 50 32.20 -7.12 27.39
CA ALA A 50 33.25 -6.57 26.51
C ALA A 50 34.62 -7.29 26.57
N VAL A 51 34.73 -8.51 27.12
CA VAL A 51 35.96 -9.32 27.02
C VAL A 51 35.64 -10.79 26.72
N THR A 52 35.34 -11.14 25.47
CA THR A 52 35.81 -12.42 24.90
C THR A 52 35.76 -12.39 23.37
N THR A 53 36.83 -11.94 22.74
CA THR A 53 37.15 -12.34 21.36
C THR A 53 38.26 -13.38 21.43
N ALA A 54 38.02 -14.51 20.76
CA ALA A 54 38.87 -15.70 20.58
C ALA A 54 38.98 -16.67 21.77
N THR A 55 38.28 -17.81 21.70
CA THR A 55 38.85 -19.14 21.39
C THR A 55 37.75 -20.20 21.36
N THR A 56 37.82 -21.08 20.38
CA THR A 56 36.96 -22.23 20.09
C THR A 56 36.82 -23.22 21.25
N SER A 57 35.62 -23.83 21.35
CA SER A 57 35.31 -25.23 21.73
C SER A 57 34.55 -25.49 23.05
N THR A 58 33.42 -26.20 22.88
CA THR A 58 32.84 -27.29 23.70
C THR A 58 32.03 -26.98 24.98
N ASP A 59 30.75 -27.38 24.89
CA ASP A 59 29.80 -27.91 25.88
C ASP A 59 29.62 -27.30 27.28
N THR A 60 28.33 -27.26 27.64
CA THR A 60 27.68 -27.06 28.95
C THR A 60 27.16 -25.65 29.20
N GLU A 61 25.89 -25.46 28.85
CA GLU A 61 25.03 -24.40 29.36
C GLU A 61 24.96 -24.49 30.88
N THR A 62 25.66 -23.60 31.56
CA THR A 62 25.30 -23.18 32.90
C THR A 62 25.57 -21.68 32.94
N SER A 63 24.51 -20.90 32.70
CA SER A 63 24.52 -19.45 32.85
C SER A 63 25.16 -19.09 34.20
N PRO A 64 26.14 -18.17 34.24
CA PRO A 64 26.73 -17.76 35.51
C PRO A 64 25.66 -17.12 36.41
N PRO A 65 25.70 -17.35 37.74
CA PRO A 65 24.76 -16.75 38.67
C PRO A 65 24.91 -15.22 38.63
N ILE A 66 23.80 -14.54 38.37
CA ILE A 66 23.71 -13.07 38.39
C ILE A 66 24.27 -12.59 39.73
N THR A 67 25.28 -11.73 39.68
CA THR A 67 25.86 -11.17 40.90
C THR A 67 24.89 -10.15 41.50
N LYS A 68 24.86 -10.01 42.83
CA LYS A 68 24.07 -8.95 43.52
C LYS A 68 24.32 -7.54 42.98
N LYS A 69 25.50 -7.32 42.38
CA LYS A 69 25.87 -6.06 41.70
C LYS A 69 25.11 -5.87 40.39
N GLN A 70 24.96 -6.94 39.59
CA GLN A 70 24.21 -6.95 38.34
C GLN A 70 22.70 -6.80 38.59
N GLU A 71 22.14 -7.45 39.63
CA GLU A 71 20.72 -7.27 40.00
C GLU A 71 20.39 -5.81 40.36
N LYS A 72 21.28 -5.16 41.12
CA LYS A 72 21.10 -3.74 41.48
C LYS A 72 21.19 -2.84 40.25
N ALA A 73 22.14 -3.09 39.36
CA ALA A 73 22.30 -2.30 38.13
C ALA A 73 21.11 -2.45 37.18
N MET A 74 20.52 -3.65 37.08
CA MET A 74 19.31 -3.90 36.30
C MET A 74 18.11 -3.16 36.88
N LYS A 75 17.92 -3.20 38.19
CA LYS A 75 16.85 -2.47 38.86
C LYS A 75 17.01 -0.95 38.72
N ASP A 76 18.23 -0.43 38.92
CA ASP A 76 18.53 0.99 38.72
C ASP A 76 18.30 1.41 37.25
N TRP A 77 18.50 0.50 36.29
CA TRP A 77 18.20 0.73 34.88
C TRP A 77 16.70 0.80 34.61
N GLU A 78 15.93 -0.16 35.11
CA GLU A 78 14.46 -0.19 34.99
C GLU A 78 13.82 1.06 35.60
N GLU A 79 14.22 1.46 36.80
CA GLU A 79 13.71 2.67 37.47
C GLU A 79 14.00 3.93 36.63
N LYS A 80 15.18 4.01 36.00
CA LYS A 80 15.56 5.16 35.17
C LYS A 80 14.92 5.14 33.79
N SER A 81 14.65 3.96 33.24
CA SER A 81 13.89 3.77 32.01
C SER A 81 12.43 4.20 32.21
N GLN A 82 11.81 3.79 33.31
CA GLN A 82 10.47 4.23 33.70
C GLN A 82 10.42 5.75 33.90
N GLU A 83 11.40 6.34 34.61
CA GLU A 83 11.44 7.79 34.83
C GLU A 83 11.53 8.57 33.50
N ALA A 84 12.21 8.01 32.48
CA ALA A 84 12.23 8.58 31.15
C ALA A 84 10.86 8.47 30.44
N ALA A 85 10.18 7.33 30.57
CA ALA A 85 8.85 7.10 30.02
C ALA A 85 7.79 8.04 30.63
N ASP A 86 7.81 8.19 31.96
CA ASP A 86 6.91 9.09 32.70
C ASP A 86 7.05 10.54 32.26
N LEU A 87 8.28 10.95 31.91
CA LEU A 87 8.56 12.29 31.40
C LEU A 87 8.05 12.50 29.98
N MET A 88 8.13 11.47 29.12
CA MET A 88 7.65 11.56 27.74
C MET A 88 6.13 11.51 27.65
N THR A 89 5.48 10.66 28.44
CA THR A 89 4.03 10.40 28.44
C THR A 89 3.14 11.65 28.32
N PRO A 90 3.29 12.71 29.13
CA PRO A 90 2.43 13.89 29.06
C PRO A 90 2.61 14.70 27.77
N THR A 91 3.73 14.51 27.06
CA THR A 91 4.02 15.20 25.81
C THR A 91 3.45 14.47 24.59
N ILE A 92 2.86 13.29 24.76
CA ILE A 92 2.29 12.50 23.66
C ILE A 92 0.80 12.81 23.53
N SER A 93 0.29 12.96 22.31
CA SER A 93 -1.17 13.15 22.11
C SER A 93 -1.95 11.86 22.42
N PRO A 94 -3.23 11.97 22.86
CA PRO A 94 -4.06 10.81 23.15
C PRO A 94 -4.19 9.81 21.98
N GLY A 95 -4.22 10.30 20.74
CA GLY A 95 -4.32 9.45 19.54
C GLY A 95 -3.10 8.57 19.30
N ILE A 96 -1.91 9.04 19.70
CA ILE A 96 -0.68 8.24 19.63
C ILE A 96 -0.53 7.35 20.85
N GLN A 97 -0.94 7.82 22.04
CA GLN A 97 -0.96 7.02 23.26
C GLN A 97 -1.78 5.72 23.11
N GLN A 98 -2.91 5.77 22.38
CA GLN A 98 -3.72 4.59 22.09
C GLN A 98 -3.00 3.51 21.25
N LYS A 99 -1.90 3.86 20.58
CA LYS A 99 -1.09 2.94 19.78
C LYS A 99 0.05 2.29 20.58
N LEU A 100 0.17 2.64 21.87
CA LEU A 100 1.17 2.11 22.81
C LEU A 100 0.53 1.12 23.78
N THR A 101 1.32 0.14 24.23
CA THR A 101 0.98 -0.87 25.23
C THR A 101 1.44 -0.44 26.63
N GLU A 102 0.91 -1.08 27.67
CA GLU A 102 1.32 -0.82 29.05
C GLU A 102 2.82 -1.05 29.28
N ALA A 103 3.39 -2.11 28.66
CA ALA A 103 4.83 -2.37 28.73
C ALA A 103 5.66 -1.24 28.10
N GLU A 104 5.18 -0.64 27.01
CA GLU A 104 5.83 0.51 26.37
C GLU A 104 5.67 1.79 27.19
N PHE A 105 4.61 1.93 28.01
CA PHE A 105 4.51 3.03 28.97
C PHE A 105 5.46 2.90 30.15
N ASN A 106 5.92 1.68 30.43
CA ASN A 106 6.78 1.40 31.57
C ASN A 106 8.28 1.35 31.25
N ASP A 107 8.64 1.54 29.98
CA ASP A 107 10.03 1.51 29.55
C ASP A 107 10.30 2.59 28.49
N GLY A 108 11.22 3.51 28.80
CA GLY A 108 11.54 4.64 27.94
C GLY A 108 12.20 4.25 26.62
N TYR A 109 12.92 3.14 26.57
CA TYR A 109 13.50 2.61 25.34
C TYR A 109 12.43 1.98 24.44
N LEU A 110 11.56 1.14 25.00
CA LEU A 110 10.45 0.55 24.26
C LEU A 110 9.49 1.63 23.76
N MET A 111 9.15 2.62 24.60
CA MET A 111 8.33 3.76 24.21
C MET A 111 8.92 4.47 23.00
N LEU A 112 10.19 4.89 23.09
CA LEU A 112 10.82 5.69 22.05
C LEU A 112 10.97 4.90 20.75
N THR A 113 11.33 3.61 20.85
CA THR A 113 11.44 2.69 19.71
C THR A 113 10.09 2.51 19.02
N ARG A 114 9.01 2.36 19.80
CA ARG A 114 7.66 2.22 19.26
C ARG A 114 7.18 3.51 18.60
N LEU A 115 7.40 4.66 19.24
CA LEU A 115 7.06 5.97 18.66
C LEU A 115 7.80 6.21 17.35
N GLN A 116 9.10 5.91 17.29
CA GLN A 116 9.86 5.94 16.05
C GLN A 116 9.28 5.01 15.00
N THR A 117 8.90 3.78 15.36
CA THR A 117 8.32 2.81 14.43
C THR A 117 6.99 3.29 13.85
N ILE A 118 6.14 3.92 14.68
CA ILE A 118 4.81 4.41 14.25
C ILE A 118 4.93 5.67 13.41
N LEU A 119 5.79 6.61 13.81
CA LEU A 119 5.79 7.99 13.29
C LEU A 119 6.92 8.26 12.30
N GLN A 120 7.93 7.38 12.27
CA GLN A 120 8.96 7.32 11.26
C GLN A 120 8.99 5.90 10.69
N PRO A 121 7.97 5.51 9.91
CA PRO A 121 8.02 4.22 9.23
C PRO A 121 9.33 4.15 8.42
N THR A 122 10.17 3.17 8.71
CA THR A 122 11.45 2.97 8.02
C THR A 122 11.34 1.79 7.06
N GLY A 123 12.30 1.66 6.14
CA GLY A 123 12.38 0.54 5.20
C GLY A 123 11.79 0.82 3.81
N SER A 124 11.69 -0.25 3.00
CA SER A 124 11.47 -0.14 1.55
C SER A 124 10.15 0.51 1.15
N SER A 125 9.09 0.31 1.93
CA SER A 125 7.76 0.91 1.63
C SER A 125 7.80 2.42 1.77
N GLU A 126 8.35 2.93 2.89
CA GLU A 126 8.49 4.38 3.09
C GLU A 126 9.47 4.98 2.08
N PHE A 127 10.58 4.30 1.82
CA PHE A 127 11.53 4.70 0.77
C PHE A 127 10.83 4.89 -0.58
N MET A 128 9.98 3.93 -0.99
CA MET A 128 9.23 4.01 -2.24
C MET A 128 8.24 5.17 -2.25
N ARG A 129 7.52 5.37 -1.13
CA ARG A 129 6.55 6.46 -0.98
C ARG A 129 7.24 7.82 -1.11
N LEU A 130 8.31 8.04 -0.34
CA LEU A 130 9.09 9.28 -0.36
C LEU A 130 9.78 9.51 -1.70
N SER A 131 10.39 8.47 -2.27
CA SER A 131 11.04 8.57 -3.58
C SER A 131 10.04 8.92 -4.67
N LYS A 132 8.85 8.31 -4.67
CA LYS A 132 7.80 8.66 -5.63
C LYS A 132 7.37 10.13 -5.48
N GLU A 133 7.18 10.60 -4.26
CA GLU A 133 6.88 12.02 -3.99
C GLU A 133 7.99 12.93 -4.52
N TYR A 134 9.25 12.60 -4.23
CA TYR A 134 10.43 13.34 -4.68
C TYR A 134 10.53 13.45 -6.20
N TYR A 135 10.47 12.32 -6.92
CA TYR A 135 10.63 12.30 -8.38
C TYR A 135 9.39 12.80 -9.15
N THR A 136 8.23 12.90 -8.49
CA THR A 136 7.02 13.48 -9.10
C THR A 136 6.75 14.91 -8.66
N LEU A 137 7.61 15.49 -7.82
CA LEU A 137 7.47 16.82 -7.28
C LEU A 137 7.52 17.88 -8.38
N GLN A 138 6.57 18.81 -8.37
CA GLN A 138 6.49 19.88 -9.36
C GLN A 138 6.40 21.24 -8.66
N PHE A 139 7.19 22.20 -9.13
CA PHE A 139 7.21 23.56 -8.59
C PHE A 139 5.82 24.22 -8.52
N LYS A 140 4.93 23.90 -9.47
CA LYS A 140 3.55 24.42 -9.52
C LYS A 140 2.72 24.14 -8.26
N ALA A 141 3.14 23.22 -7.40
CA ALA A 141 2.49 22.92 -6.12
C ALA A 141 2.87 23.90 -5.00
N PHE A 142 3.83 24.81 -5.23
CA PHE A 142 4.40 25.71 -4.23
C PHE A 142 4.21 27.17 -4.64
N LYS A 143 4.11 28.06 -3.65
CA LYS A 143 3.92 29.50 -3.90
C LYS A 143 5.25 30.20 -4.14
N THR A 144 6.33 29.70 -3.52
CA THR A 144 7.65 30.33 -3.60
C THR A 144 8.76 29.31 -3.82
N VAL A 145 9.88 29.77 -4.40
CA VAL A 145 11.09 28.95 -4.60
C VAL A 145 11.68 28.46 -3.26
N PRO A 146 11.79 29.28 -2.19
CA PRO A 146 12.28 28.80 -0.90
C PRO A 146 11.45 27.67 -0.29
N GLU A 147 10.12 27.74 -0.40
CA GLU A 147 9.23 26.64 0.05
C GLU A 147 9.53 25.34 -0.71
N TYR A 148 9.64 25.42 -2.04
CA TYR A 148 9.94 24.26 -2.88
C TYR A 148 11.30 23.63 -2.55
N LEU A 149 12.36 24.44 -2.44
CA LEU A 149 13.70 23.96 -2.09
C LEU A 149 13.77 23.37 -0.68
N THR A 150 13.03 23.95 0.26
CA THR A 150 12.89 23.40 1.61
C THR A 150 12.23 22.03 1.58
N HIS A 151 11.16 21.87 0.78
CA HIS A 151 10.48 20.58 0.64
C HIS A 151 11.36 19.50 0.01
N ILE A 152 12.15 19.86 -1.02
CA ILE A 152 13.16 18.97 -1.63
C ILE A 152 14.11 18.46 -0.55
N LYS A 153 14.72 19.38 0.21
CA LYS A 153 15.68 19.03 1.26
C LYS A 153 15.07 18.12 2.33
N VAL A 154 13.83 18.41 2.76
CA VAL A 154 13.10 17.57 3.72
C VAL A 154 12.86 16.17 3.18
N LEU A 155 12.53 16.04 1.88
CA LEU A 155 12.36 14.72 1.25
C LEU A 155 13.69 13.97 1.14
N GLU A 156 14.79 14.63 0.77
CA GLU A 156 16.13 14.01 0.75
C GLU A 156 16.53 13.48 2.13
N GLU A 157 16.40 14.30 3.17
CA GLU A 157 16.71 13.90 4.56
C GLU A 157 15.85 12.71 5.01
N LYS A 158 14.55 12.68 4.64
CA LYS A 158 13.65 11.57 4.95
C LYS A 158 14.01 10.30 4.16
N ILE A 159 14.39 10.42 2.89
CA ILE A 159 14.83 9.29 2.06
C ILE A 159 16.12 8.69 2.65
N ASP A 160 17.10 9.53 2.99
CA ASP A 160 18.36 9.08 3.59
C ASP A 160 18.14 8.40 4.95
N ALA A 161 17.19 8.92 5.75
CA ALA A 161 16.81 8.31 7.03
C ALA A 161 16.23 6.90 6.90
N THR A 162 15.69 6.51 5.73
CA THR A 162 15.22 5.13 5.50
C THR A 162 16.35 4.12 5.44
N LYS A 163 17.59 4.57 5.19
CA LYS A 163 18.80 3.73 4.97
C LYS A 163 18.65 2.71 3.83
N VAL A 164 17.64 2.86 2.98
CA VAL A 164 17.44 2.02 1.80
C VAL A 164 18.22 2.63 0.64
N THR A 165 19.02 1.80 -0.03
CA THR A 165 19.78 2.25 -1.21
C THR A 165 18.95 2.05 -2.47
N LEU A 166 19.16 2.95 -3.45
CA LEU A 166 18.54 2.84 -4.77
C LEU A 166 19.28 1.81 -5.64
N ASP A 167 19.16 0.55 -5.28
CA ASP A 167 19.70 -0.57 -6.05
C ASP A 167 18.91 -0.81 -7.36
N THR A 168 19.29 -1.83 -8.14
CA THR A 168 18.63 -2.17 -9.40
C THR A 168 17.15 -2.57 -9.21
N ASN A 169 16.82 -3.24 -8.11
CA ASN A 169 15.46 -3.68 -7.82
C ASN A 169 14.57 -2.48 -7.48
N ASN A 170 15.00 -1.68 -6.51
CA ASN A 170 14.32 -0.48 -6.05
C ASN A 170 14.15 0.53 -7.17
N ARG A 171 15.17 0.74 -8.02
CA ARG A 171 15.07 1.61 -9.19
C ARG A 171 14.03 1.13 -10.21
N THR A 172 13.98 -0.17 -10.47
CA THR A 172 12.99 -0.73 -11.41
C THR A 172 11.58 -0.57 -10.87
N ILE A 173 11.37 -0.92 -9.60
CA ILE A 173 10.06 -0.83 -8.94
C ILE A 173 9.61 0.63 -8.82
N LEU A 174 10.53 1.55 -8.48
CA LEU A 174 10.25 2.97 -8.44
C LEU A 174 9.82 3.51 -9.80
N CYS A 175 10.58 3.19 -10.86
CA CYS A 175 10.24 3.56 -12.23
C CYS A 175 8.83 3.09 -12.61
N LEU A 176 8.54 1.80 -12.38
CA LEU A 176 7.22 1.22 -12.63
C LEU A 176 6.12 1.90 -11.79
N SER A 177 6.38 2.21 -10.53
CA SER A 177 5.38 2.82 -9.64
C SER A 177 5.02 4.26 -10.03
N ILE A 178 5.92 4.96 -10.72
CA ILE A 178 5.72 6.31 -11.25
C ILE A 178 5.07 6.25 -12.64
N SER A 179 5.53 5.34 -13.51
CA SER A 179 5.17 5.34 -14.93
C SER A 179 3.93 4.51 -15.27
N LEU A 180 3.56 3.54 -14.44
CA LEU A 180 2.45 2.63 -14.77
C LEU A 180 1.09 3.33 -14.67
N PRO A 181 0.18 3.05 -15.63
CA PRO A 181 -1.20 3.51 -15.60
C PRO A 181 -1.98 3.10 -14.33
N ARG A 182 -3.13 3.73 -14.12
CA ARG A 182 -3.92 3.60 -12.88
C ARG A 182 -4.39 2.17 -12.63
N GLU A 183 -4.71 1.44 -13.69
CA GLU A 183 -5.16 0.05 -13.68
C GLU A 183 -4.13 -0.93 -13.13
N TYR A 184 -2.84 -0.55 -13.10
CA TYR A 184 -1.76 -1.37 -12.54
C TYR A 184 -1.36 -0.96 -11.11
N GLN A 185 -1.99 0.06 -10.53
CA GLN A 185 -1.57 0.59 -9.22
C GLN A 185 -1.71 -0.43 -8.08
N TYR A 186 -2.58 -1.43 -8.21
CA TYR A 186 -2.68 -2.53 -7.24
C TYR A 186 -1.39 -3.36 -7.13
N LEU A 187 -0.59 -3.43 -8.21
CA LEU A 187 0.71 -4.12 -8.18
C LEU A 187 1.67 -3.44 -7.21
N ILE A 188 1.59 -2.12 -7.06
CA ILE A 188 2.43 -1.34 -6.14
C ILE A 188 2.09 -1.73 -4.68
N GLN A 189 0.81 -1.91 -4.37
CA GLN A 189 0.39 -2.39 -3.05
C GLN A 189 0.93 -3.80 -2.77
N ILE A 190 0.89 -4.69 -3.77
CA ILE A 190 1.45 -6.03 -3.64
C ILE A 190 2.96 -5.97 -3.40
N TRP A 191 3.69 -5.13 -4.14
CA TRP A 191 5.13 -4.98 -3.97
C TRP A 191 5.51 -4.42 -2.60
N ALA A 192 4.69 -3.53 -2.02
CA ALA A 192 4.94 -2.97 -0.70
C ALA A 192 4.87 -4.01 0.43
N VAL A 193 4.04 -5.06 0.25
CA VAL A 193 3.91 -6.16 1.24
C VAL A 193 4.74 -7.39 0.89
N THR A 194 5.29 -7.47 -0.33
CA THR A 194 6.10 -8.60 -0.77
C THR A 194 7.53 -8.42 -0.29
N PRO A 195 8.03 -9.25 0.65
CA PRO A 195 9.42 -9.17 1.07
C PRO A 195 10.35 -9.47 -0.11
N SER A 196 11.36 -8.61 -0.29
CA SER A 196 12.45 -8.81 -1.27
C SER A 196 11.98 -8.98 -2.73
N ILE A 197 11.02 -8.18 -3.16
CA ILE A 197 10.60 -8.13 -4.57
C ILE A 197 11.78 -7.77 -5.49
N THR A 198 12.05 -8.62 -6.49
CA THR A 198 13.12 -8.38 -7.46
C THR A 198 12.61 -7.63 -8.69
N ALA A 199 13.51 -6.94 -9.39
CA ALA A 199 13.21 -6.25 -10.65
C ALA A 199 12.55 -7.20 -11.67
N GLU A 200 13.06 -8.42 -11.77
CA GLU A 200 12.54 -9.42 -12.70
C GLU A 200 11.13 -9.86 -12.33
N LYS A 201 10.87 -10.11 -11.04
CA LYS A 201 9.54 -10.50 -10.59
C LYS A 201 8.52 -9.37 -10.80
N ALA A 202 8.90 -8.13 -10.53
CA ALA A 202 8.05 -6.96 -10.78
C ALA A 202 7.69 -6.83 -12.26
N ARG A 203 8.67 -6.98 -13.17
CA ARG A 203 8.42 -7.00 -14.63
C ARG A 203 7.45 -8.10 -15.03
N GLN A 204 7.65 -9.32 -14.54
CA GLN A 204 6.77 -10.46 -14.84
C GLN A 204 5.34 -10.23 -14.36
N MET A 205 5.16 -9.64 -13.17
CA MET A 205 3.82 -9.31 -12.65
C MET A 205 3.10 -8.28 -13.52
N VAL A 206 3.81 -7.27 -14.03
CA VAL A 206 3.24 -6.29 -14.96
C VAL A 206 2.85 -6.95 -16.29
N LEU A 207 3.70 -7.82 -16.83
CA LEU A 207 3.42 -8.55 -18.07
C LEU A 207 2.18 -9.45 -17.91
N GLU A 208 2.08 -10.16 -16.80
CA GLU A 208 0.94 -11.02 -16.51
C GLU A 208 -0.35 -10.21 -16.34
N ALA A 209 -0.30 -9.09 -15.61
CA ALA A 209 -1.44 -8.18 -15.46
C ALA A 209 -1.90 -7.63 -16.80
N SER A 210 -0.97 -7.24 -17.67
CA SER A 210 -1.27 -6.77 -19.03
C SER A 210 -1.92 -7.86 -19.88
N ARG A 211 -1.43 -9.11 -19.81
CA ARG A 211 -2.02 -10.25 -20.50
C ARG A 211 -3.46 -10.49 -20.06
N GLN A 212 -3.72 -10.46 -18.75
CA GLN A 212 -5.07 -10.63 -18.18
C GLN A 212 -6.00 -9.49 -18.60
N HIS A 213 -5.51 -8.25 -18.58
CA HIS A 213 -6.28 -7.09 -19.03
C HIS A 213 -6.68 -7.20 -20.50
N ASN A 214 -5.75 -7.58 -21.38
CA ASN A 214 -6.02 -7.77 -22.81
C ASN A 214 -6.98 -8.94 -23.07
N GLN A 215 -6.86 -10.04 -22.32
CA GLN A 215 -7.82 -11.16 -22.41
C GLN A 215 -9.22 -10.75 -21.94
N ALA A 216 -9.33 -9.93 -20.90
CA ALA A 216 -10.61 -9.41 -20.43
C ALA A 216 -11.25 -8.46 -21.46
N LEU A 217 -10.47 -7.62 -22.14
CA LEU A 217 -10.94 -6.79 -23.24
C LEU A 217 -11.41 -7.64 -24.42
N HIS A 218 -10.63 -8.63 -24.85
CA HIS A 218 -11.06 -9.54 -25.92
C HIS A 218 -12.29 -10.36 -25.54
N SER A 219 -12.45 -10.76 -24.28
CA SER A 219 -13.64 -11.44 -23.78
C SER A 219 -14.86 -10.51 -23.72
N GLN A 220 -14.68 -9.23 -23.35
CA GLN A 220 -15.75 -8.23 -23.41
C GLN A 220 -16.13 -7.86 -24.85
N ASP A 221 -15.17 -7.74 -25.76
CA ASP A 221 -15.44 -7.53 -27.18
C ASP A 221 -16.14 -8.77 -27.75
N SER A 222 -15.70 -9.98 -27.39
CA SER A 222 -16.42 -11.21 -27.72
C SER A 222 -17.84 -11.19 -27.17
N ALA A 223 -18.05 -10.77 -25.91
CA ALA A 223 -19.38 -10.69 -25.31
C ALA A 223 -20.26 -9.58 -25.93
N ARG A 224 -19.67 -8.48 -26.42
CA ARG A 224 -20.35 -7.47 -27.23
C ARG A 224 -20.66 -7.97 -28.64
N PHE A 225 -19.77 -8.79 -29.23
CA PHE A 225 -20.04 -9.54 -30.45
C PHE A 225 -21.10 -10.63 -30.26
N PHE A 226 -21.22 -11.24 -29.07
CA PHE A 226 -22.29 -12.21 -28.75
C PHE A 226 -23.61 -11.53 -28.38
N LYS A 227 -23.61 -10.30 -27.82
CA LYS A 227 -24.83 -9.50 -27.63
C LYS A 227 -25.29 -8.76 -28.88
N ALA A 228 -24.40 -8.46 -29.83
CA ALA A 228 -24.76 -8.06 -31.18
C ALA A 228 -24.98 -9.26 -32.13
N GLY A 229 -24.61 -10.47 -31.69
CA GLY A 229 -24.59 -11.70 -32.49
C GLY A 229 -25.79 -12.64 -32.31
N PHE A 230 -26.83 -12.22 -31.59
CA PHE A 230 -28.16 -12.85 -31.68
C PHE A 230 -29.03 -12.25 -32.80
N GLN A 231 -28.40 -11.66 -33.83
CA GLN A 231 -28.99 -11.59 -35.16
C GLN A 231 -28.16 -12.42 -36.12
N GLY A 232 -28.65 -13.64 -36.34
CA GLY A 232 -28.46 -14.41 -37.56
C GLY A 232 -27.02 -14.77 -37.88
N LYS A 233 -26.70 -16.07 -37.71
CA LYS A 233 -25.88 -16.75 -38.72
C LYS A 233 -26.34 -16.25 -40.09
N GLY A 234 -25.46 -15.59 -40.82
CA GLY A 234 -25.59 -15.44 -42.26
C GLY A 234 -25.63 -16.84 -42.86
N LYS A 235 -26.82 -17.46 -42.84
CA LYS A 235 -27.20 -18.34 -43.94
C LYS A 235 -27.22 -17.40 -45.13
N GLU A 236 -26.40 -17.67 -46.14
CA GLU A 236 -26.65 -17.14 -47.47
C GLU A 236 -28.16 -17.23 -47.69
N LYS A 237 -28.79 -16.08 -47.99
CA LYS A 237 -30.23 -16.05 -48.20
C LYS A 237 -30.48 -16.94 -49.41
N GLU A 238 -30.91 -18.18 -49.17
CA GLU A 238 -31.31 -19.08 -50.23
C GLU A 238 -32.27 -18.29 -51.14
N PRO A 239 -32.00 -18.24 -52.45
CA PRO A 239 -32.90 -17.58 -53.38
C PRO A 239 -34.28 -18.20 -53.21
N CYS A 240 -35.33 -17.37 -53.25
CA CYS A 240 -36.68 -17.90 -53.11
C CYS A 240 -36.88 -19.03 -54.13
N ASN A 241 -37.26 -20.22 -53.65
CA ASN A 241 -37.42 -21.42 -54.48
C ASN A 241 -38.43 -21.26 -55.64
N HIS A 242 -39.19 -20.16 -55.66
CA HIS A 242 -40.21 -19.89 -56.68
C HIS A 242 -39.82 -18.80 -57.69
N CYS A 243 -39.19 -17.70 -57.28
CA CYS A 243 -38.81 -16.60 -58.19
C CYS A 243 -37.29 -16.42 -58.36
N GLY A 244 -36.48 -17.21 -57.65
CA GLY A 244 -35.02 -17.15 -57.70
C GLY A 244 -34.39 -15.88 -57.10
N SER A 245 -35.20 -14.93 -56.63
CA SER A 245 -34.70 -13.67 -56.06
C SER A 245 -34.38 -13.82 -54.57
N THR A 246 -33.28 -13.22 -54.13
CA THR A 246 -32.90 -13.19 -52.71
C THR A 246 -33.52 -11.98 -52.02
N GLY A 247 -33.99 -12.13 -50.77
CA GLY A 247 -34.41 -10.99 -49.95
C GLY A 247 -35.86 -11.01 -49.45
N HIS A 248 -36.65 -12.03 -49.79
CA HIS A 248 -37.99 -12.25 -49.24
C HIS A 248 -38.28 -13.74 -49.02
N LEU A 249 -39.26 -14.05 -48.16
CA LEU A 249 -39.76 -15.40 -47.92
C LEU A 249 -40.78 -15.79 -48.99
N SER A 250 -40.88 -17.07 -49.35
CA SER A 250 -41.77 -17.59 -50.41
C SER A 250 -43.24 -17.17 -50.26
N GLU A 251 -43.74 -17.06 -49.03
CA GLU A 251 -45.11 -16.59 -48.76
C GLU A 251 -45.35 -15.15 -49.26
N LYS A 252 -44.34 -14.29 -49.13
CA LYS A 252 -44.41 -12.91 -49.63
C LYS A 252 -44.34 -12.87 -51.17
N CYS A 253 -43.60 -13.81 -51.77
CA CYS A 253 -43.58 -13.99 -53.22
C CYS A 253 -44.96 -14.36 -53.77
N TRP A 254 -45.69 -15.24 -53.09
CA TRP A 254 -47.03 -15.67 -53.51
C TRP A 254 -48.12 -14.62 -53.28
N THR A 255 -47.87 -13.68 -52.37
CA THR A 255 -48.76 -12.53 -52.18
C THR A 255 -48.66 -11.54 -53.35
N GLU A 256 -47.45 -11.34 -53.87
CA GLU A 256 -47.20 -10.44 -55.03
C GLU A 256 -47.47 -11.12 -56.38
N TYR A 257 -47.31 -12.44 -56.47
CA TYR A 257 -47.60 -13.25 -57.67
C TYR A 257 -48.53 -14.45 -57.36
N PRO A 258 -49.83 -14.22 -57.10
CA PRO A 258 -50.76 -15.28 -56.68
C PRO A 258 -50.96 -16.41 -57.68
N GLN A 259 -50.74 -16.13 -58.97
CA GLN A 259 -50.81 -17.12 -60.05
C GLN A 259 -49.72 -18.20 -59.93
N LEU A 260 -48.58 -17.86 -59.31
CA LEU A 260 -47.44 -18.77 -59.11
C LEU A 260 -47.50 -19.50 -57.76
N ALA A 261 -48.54 -19.25 -56.95
CA ALA A 261 -48.70 -19.91 -55.66
C ALA A 261 -49.14 -21.38 -55.83
N PRO A 262 -48.59 -22.31 -55.02
CA PRO A 262 -49.06 -23.69 -54.96
C PRO A 262 -50.54 -23.79 -54.57
N ASP A 263 -51.23 -24.84 -55.02
CA ASP A 263 -52.66 -25.00 -54.79
C ASP A 263 -53.02 -25.09 -53.30
N TRP A 264 -52.17 -25.73 -52.48
CA TRP A 264 -52.35 -25.79 -51.02
C TRP A 264 -52.33 -24.40 -50.36
N TYR A 265 -51.53 -23.46 -50.89
CA TYR A 265 -51.45 -22.10 -50.37
C TYR A 265 -52.69 -21.29 -50.77
N LYS A 266 -53.18 -21.49 -52.00
CA LYS A 266 -54.43 -20.89 -52.48
C LYS A 266 -55.65 -21.38 -51.67
N GLU A 267 -55.67 -22.65 -51.28
CA GLU A 267 -56.71 -23.22 -50.40
C GLU A 267 -56.64 -22.63 -48.99
N MET A 268 -55.46 -22.55 -48.38
CA MET A 268 -55.26 -21.93 -47.07
C MET A 268 -55.73 -20.47 -47.03
N MET A 269 -55.47 -19.69 -48.08
CA MET A 269 -55.92 -18.30 -48.18
C MET A 269 -57.45 -18.18 -48.36
N LYS A 270 -58.08 -19.13 -49.05
CA LYS A 270 -59.55 -19.20 -49.16
C LYS A 270 -60.21 -19.51 -47.82
N ASP A 271 -59.61 -20.38 -47.02
CA ASP A 271 -60.13 -20.73 -45.69
C ASP A 271 -59.94 -19.59 -44.67
N GLN A 272 -58.82 -18.87 -44.73
CA GLN A 272 -58.64 -17.65 -43.94
C GLN A 272 -59.62 -16.54 -44.32
N ALA A 273 -59.96 -16.40 -45.61
CA ALA A 273 -60.96 -15.44 -46.07
C ALA A 273 -62.37 -15.80 -45.59
N LYS A 274 -62.72 -17.09 -45.55
CA LYS A 274 -64.01 -17.57 -44.99
C LYS A 274 -64.16 -17.29 -43.50
N HIS A 275 -63.07 -17.36 -42.73
CA HIS A 275 -63.12 -17.11 -41.29
C HIS A 275 -63.09 -15.62 -40.90
N LYS A 276 -62.59 -14.73 -41.77
CA LYS A 276 -62.60 -13.27 -41.54
C LYS A 276 -63.89 -12.57 -41.97
N GLY A 277 -64.79 -13.28 -42.67
CA GLY A 277 -66.07 -12.75 -43.16
C GLY A 277 -67.29 -13.14 -42.33
N ARG A 278 -67.12 -13.54 -41.06
CA ARG A 278 -68.21 -13.95 -40.16
C ARG A 278 -68.16 -13.18 -38.86
#